data_AF-A0A924E2E9-F1
#
_entry.id   AF-A0A924E2E9-F1
#
_cell.length_a   1.000
_cell.length_b   1.000
_cell.length_c   1.000
_cell.angle_alpha   90.00
_cell.angle_beta   90.00
_cell.angle_gamma   90.00
#
_symmetry.space_group_name_H-M   'P 1'
#
loop_
_entity.id
_entity.type
_entity.pdbx_description
1 polymer ?
#
loop_
_entity_poly.entity_id
_entity_poly.type
_entity_poly.pdbx_seq_one_letter_code
_entity_poly.pdbx_strand_id
1 'polypeptide(L)'
;MCTSKGVDASLEVSGPQMGSTIWLKSGQIVFAQSSGTLALTEALTQLGLVPDEILMELRQDGGGAFEDIIVSRNLVKPAVITYIRAFQTADTIYQILEWDRAGYEVREGSEATPLRFVHPEFLPMQYDWLAEVEQCGAEWGTIRQKVGSARAILKRGPNPEPETLTPQEKKLLDLVDGKRPLREIVLWSGMNFFAAHKVMTSMLDRMLVSPLDGERPGGKPRNMKSIQELMHNVVRLPSARSALLVDRQGKMIAESSSTEESATVSAEMASIFALTVTDFEQHLQVEEQAHKIEQILVEHKMGNKTILAVTPRVILAVEVDRDCDWGLLRLETSRTLKALHNHLGE
;
A
#
# COMPACT_ATOMS: atom_id res chain seq x y z
N MET A 1 30.16 -20.00 14.31
CA MET A 1 28.77 -20.19 13.85
C MET A 1 27.86 -19.48 14.84
N CYS A 2 27.37 -18.29 14.49
CA CYS A 2 26.36 -17.61 15.31
C CYS A 2 25.02 -18.31 15.06
N THR A 3 24.63 -19.22 15.95
CA THR A 3 23.24 -19.65 16.02
C THR A 3 22.39 -18.39 16.27
N SER A 4 21.39 -18.19 15.43
CA SER A 4 20.34 -17.18 15.60
C SER A 4 19.70 -17.40 16.98
N LYS A 5 20.19 -16.71 18.00
CA LYS A 5 19.68 -16.85 19.36
C LYS A 5 18.21 -16.40 19.35
N GLY A 6 17.28 -17.34 19.22
CA GLY A 6 15.85 -17.11 19.36
C GLY A 6 14.97 -17.38 18.15
N VAL A 7 15.47 -17.90 17.02
CA VAL A 7 14.65 -18.26 15.86
C VAL A 7 15.12 -19.60 15.28
N ASP A 8 14.16 -20.48 14.97
CA ASP A 8 14.40 -21.83 14.44
C ASP A 8 14.09 -21.94 12.93
N ALA A 9 13.21 -21.06 12.42
CA ALA A 9 12.84 -20.99 11.01
C ALA A 9 12.44 -19.56 10.58
N SER A 10 12.50 -19.28 9.28
CA SER A 10 11.86 -18.10 8.67
C SER A 10 10.96 -18.53 7.52
N LEU A 11 9.87 -17.78 7.32
CA LEU A 11 8.99 -17.88 6.17
C LEU A 11 9.17 -16.62 5.33
N GLU A 12 9.77 -16.79 4.15
CA GLU A 12 9.89 -15.73 3.15
C GLU A 12 8.61 -15.70 2.32
N VAL A 13 7.97 -14.52 2.30
CA VAL A 13 6.74 -14.29 1.55
C VAL A 13 7.02 -13.28 0.44
N SER A 14 6.85 -13.71 -0.79
CA SER A 14 7.05 -12.88 -1.98
C SER A 14 5.71 -12.44 -2.55
N GLY A 15 5.39 -11.15 -2.41
CA GLY A 15 4.24 -10.52 -3.06
C GLY A 15 4.61 -9.89 -4.41
N PRO A 16 3.65 -9.32 -5.15
CA PRO A 16 3.87 -8.76 -6.49
C PRO A 16 4.90 -7.62 -6.57
N GLN A 17 5.13 -6.89 -5.47
CA GLN A 17 6.00 -5.71 -5.43
C GLN A 17 6.93 -5.64 -4.21
N MET A 18 6.79 -6.58 -3.27
CA MET A 18 7.43 -6.50 -1.97
C MET A 18 7.60 -7.89 -1.36
N GLY A 19 8.74 -8.07 -0.70
CA GLY A 19 9.01 -9.23 0.14
C GLY A 19 8.71 -8.93 1.60
N SER A 20 8.28 -9.96 2.31
CA SER A 20 8.13 -9.97 3.76
C SER A 20 8.81 -11.21 4.33
N THR A 21 9.36 -11.09 5.52
CA THR A 21 9.94 -12.21 6.27
C THR A 21 9.19 -12.37 7.58
N ILE A 22 8.77 -13.58 7.90
CA ILE A 22 8.18 -13.96 9.19
C ILE A 22 9.16 -14.88 9.89
N TRP A 23 9.57 -14.55 11.11
CA TRP A 23 10.46 -15.39 11.91
C TRP A 23 9.65 -16.24 12.88
N LEU A 24 10.05 -17.51 12.99
CA LEU A 24 9.36 -18.54 13.75
C LEU A 24 10.29 -19.13 14.82
N LYS A 25 9.74 -19.39 16.00
CA LYS A 25 10.40 -20.17 17.06
C LYS A 25 9.44 -21.22 17.57
N SER A 26 9.82 -22.49 17.49
CA SER A 26 8.99 -23.61 17.93
C SER A 26 7.56 -23.57 17.34
N GLY A 27 7.44 -23.21 16.06
CA GLY A 27 6.17 -23.09 15.34
C GLY A 27 5.36 -21.81 15.61
N GLN A 28 5.83 -20.92 16.48
CA GLN A 28 5.17 -19.66 16.81
C GLN A 28 5.80 -18.47 16.09
N ILE A 29 4.98 -17.51 15.65
CA ILE A 29 5.48 -16.26 15.07
C ILE A 29 6.07 -15.41 16.18
N VAL A 30 7.34 -15.04 16.04
CA VAL A 30 8.03 -14.19 17.01
C VAL A 30 8.26 -12.77 16.49
N PHE A 31 8.32 -12.61 15.17
CA PHE A 31 8.45 -11.30 14.53
C PHE A 31 8.04 -11.40 13.06
N ALA A 32 7.61 -10.28 12.46
CA ALA A 32 7.44 -10.17 11.02
C ALA A 32 7.84 -8.76 10.57
N GLN A 33 8.39 -8.69 9.36
CA GLN A 33 8.80 -7.44 8.74
C GLN A 33 8.58 -7.48 7.22
N SER A 34 8.08 -6.38 6.66
CA SER A 34 8.07 -6.12 5.22
C SER A 34 8.88 -4.87 4.88
N SER A 35 9.25 -4.70 3.62
CA SER A 35 9.85 -3.45 3.12
C SER A 35 8.94 -2.23 3.27
N GLY A 36 7.63 -2.43 3.44
CA GLY A 36 6.65 -1.36 3.66
C GLY A 36 6.32 -1.07 5.13
N THR A 37 6.83 -1.89 6.05
CA THR A 37 6.53 -1.79 7.48
C THR A 37 7.20 -0.56 8.09
N LEU A 38 6.51 0.06 9.06
CA LEU A 38 7.05 1.18 9.82
C LEU A 38 8.36 0.78 10.55
N ALA A 39 9.48 1.46 10.30
CA ALA A 39 10.73 1.14 10.98
C ALA A 39 10.67 1.51 12.48
N LEU A 40 11.46 0.84 13.33
CA LEU A 40 11.45 1.12 14.79
C LEU A 40 11.82 2.58 15.08
N THR A 41 12.85 3.12 14.42
CA THR A 41 13.23 4.53 14.58
C THR A 41 12.12 5.46 14.16
N GLU A 42 11.48 5.18 13.02
CA GLU A 42 10.37 5.99 12.52
C GLU A 42 9.20 5.99 13.51
N ALA A 43 8.87 4.83 14.09
CA ALA A 43 7.85 4.70 15.13
C ALA A 43 8.20 5.50 16.39
N LEU A 44 9.46 5.47 16.84
CA LEU A 44 9.90 6.23 18.02
C LEU A 44 9.82 7.75 17.79
N THR A 45 10.20 8.22 16.61
CA THR A 45 10.07 9.62 16.20
C THR A 45 8.61 10.02 16.08
N GLN A 46 7.78 9.20 15.41
CA GLN A 46 6.35 9.45 15.24
C GLN A 46 5.60 9.51 16.57
N LEU A 47 6.02 8.72 17.57
CA LEU A 47 5.49 8.75 18.94
C LEU A 47 6.04 9.90 19.79
N GLY A 48 6.95 10.73 19.25
CA GLY A 48 7.60 11.82 19.97
C GLY A 48 8.45 11.36 21.16
N LEU A 49 8.88 10.10 21.16
CA LEU A 49 9.63 9.50 22.27
C LEU A 49 11.12 9.83 22.19
N VAL A 50 11.66 9.84 20.98
CA VAL A 50 13.06 10.16 20.71
C VAL A 50 13.14 11.03 19.45
N PRO A 51 13.78 12.21 19.51
CA PRO A 51 14.05 13.03 18.34
C PRO A 51 14.91 12.30 17.31
N ASP A 52 14.72 12.62 16.02
CA ASP A 52 15.41 11.95 14.92
C ASP A 52 16.93 12.17 14.98
N GLU A 53 17.36 13.35 15.43
CA GLU A 53 18.78 13.70 15.56
C GLU A 53 19.50 12.75 16.52
N ILE A 54 18.87 12.42 17.65
CA ILE A 54 19.41 11.47 18.63
C ILE A 54 19.49 10.08 18.01
N LEU A 55 18.45 9.64 17.29
CA LEU A 55 18.45 8.32 16.65
C LEU A 55 19.52 8.21 15.56
N MET A 56 19.81 9.31 14.83
CA MET A 56 20.89 9.37 13.85
C MET A 56 22.27 9.21 14.50
N GLU A 57 22.52 9.91 15.62
CA GLU A 57 23.77 9.78 16.39
C GLU A 57 23.97 8.34 16.89
N LEU A 58 22.93 7.73 17.46
CA LEU A 58 22.99 6.35 17.97
C LEU A 58 23.31 5.31 16.88
N ARG A 59 22.92 5.56 15.62
CA ARG A 59 23.25 4.67 14.50
C ARG A 59 24.73 4.75 14.11
N GLN A 60 25.36 5.90 14.30
CA GLN A 60 26.78 6.10 13.98
C GLN A 60 27.71 5.48 15.04
N ASP A 61 27.24 5.41 16.30
CA ASP A 61 28.01 4.85 17.42
C ASP A 61 28.31 3.34 17.28
N GLY A 62 27.68 2.64 16.33
CA GLY A 62 28.18 1.39 15.72
C GLY A 62 28.36 0.14 16.61
N GLY A 63 28.02 0.20 17.90
CA GLY A 63 28.26 -0.88 18.86
C GLY A 63 26.99 -1.47 19.46
N GLY A 64 26.54 -2.63 18.93
CA GLY A 64 25.45 -3.43 19.53
C GLY A 64 24.12 -3.40 18.77
N ALA A 65 23.12 -4.13 19.28
CA ALA A 65 21.75 -4.01 18.77
C ALA A 65 21.19 -2.63 19.16
N PHE A 66 20.59 -1.95 18.19
CA PHE A 66 20.15 -0.55 18.33
C PHE A 66 19.21 -0.35 19.53
N GLU A 67 18.35 -1.34 19.82
CA GLU A 67 17.41 -1.31 20.93
C GLU A 67 18.09 -1.37 22.30
N ASP A 68 19.16 -2.15 22.43
CA ASP A 68 19.93 -2.26 23.68
C ASP A 68 20.54 -0.90 24.04
N ILE A 69 20.99 -0.16 23.03
CA ILE A 69 21.54 1.19 23.20
C ILE A 69 20.46 2.15 23.69
N ILE A 70 19.27 2.12 23.07
CA ILE A 70 18.14 2.97 23.46
C ILE A 70 17.69 2.69 24.90
N VAL A 71 17.59 1.42 25.27
CA VAL A 71 17.16 1.01 26.62
C VAL A 71 18.23 1.30 27.66
N SER A 72 19.50 0.98 27.39
CA SER A 72 20.60 1.23 28.32
C SER A 72 20.83 2.71 28.61
N ARG A 73 20.56 3.59 27.62
CA ARG A 73 20.55 5.05 27.80
C ARG A 73 19.25 5.59 28.41
N ASN A 74 18.31 4.72 28.78
CA ASN A 74 17.01 5.07 29.37
C ASN A 74 16.20 6.06 28.52
N LEU A 75 16.35 6.01 27.19
CA LEU A 75 15.61 6.86 26.26
C LEU A 75 14.17 6.36 26.09
N VAL A 76 13.99 5.03 26.10
CA VAL A 76 12.69 4.38 25.93
C VAL A 76 12.61 3.17 26.85
N LYS A 77 11.44 2.93 27.45
CA LYS A 77 11.21 1.75 28.28
C LYS A 77 11.14 0.47 27.41
N PRO A 78 11.67 -0.67 27.86
CA PRO A 78 11.58 -1.96 27.14
C PRO A 78 10.18 -2.30 26.62
N ALA A 79 9.16 -2.11 27.46
CA ALA A 79 7.77 -2.41 27.12
C ALA A 79 7.25 -1.63 25.89
N VAL A 80 7.77 -0.42 25.64
CA VAL A 80 7.39 0.39 24.48
C VAL A 80 8.01 -0.18 23.21
N ILE A 81 9.26 -0.68 23.28
CA ILE A 81 9.90 -1.36 22.16
C ILE A 81 9.13 -2.65 21.84
N THR A 82 8.80 -3.46 22.84
CA THR A 82 7.99 -4.67 22.66
C THR A 82 6.63 -4.35 22.03
N TYR A 83 5.97 -3.26 22.45
CA TYR A 83 4.73 -2.80 21.84
C TYR A 83 4.91 -2.45 20.36
N ILE A 84 5.94 -1.68 20.00
CA ILE A 84 6.21 -1.32 18.60
C ILE A 84 6.53 -2.57 17.77
N ARG A 85 7.30 -3.52 18.30
CA ARG A 85 7.60 -4.79 17.61
C ARG A 85 6.34 -5.64 17.40
N ALA A 86 5.44 -5.67 18.38
CA ALA A 86 4.13 -6.31 18.23
C ALA A 86 3.29 -5.62 17.14
N PHE A 87 3.26 -4.29 17.14
CA PHE A 87 2.58 -3.52 16.11
C PHE A 87 3.12 -3.80 14.71
N GLN A 88 4.44 -3.79 14.52
CA GLN A 88 5.10 -4.10 13.24
C GLN A 88 4.80 -5.52 12.75
N THR A 89 4.78 -6.47 13.69
CA THR A 89 4.44 -7.87 13.39
C THR A 89 3.00 -7.97 12.90
N ALA A 90 2.05 -7.35 13.62
CA ALA A 90 0.66 -7.30 13.21
C ALA A 90 0.49 -6.63 11.83
N ASP A 91 1.06 -5.43 11.64
CA ASP A 91 1.00 -4.67 10.39
C ASP A 91 1.49 -5.50 9.20
N THR A 92 2.62 -6.19 9.37
CA THR A 92 3.17 -7.08 8.34
C THR A 92 2.26 -8.27 8.05
N ILE A 93 1.77 -8.97 9.07
CA ILE A 93 0.92 -10.15 8.92
C ILE A 93 -0.37 -9.76 8.18
N TYR A 94 -1.04 -8.71 8.64
CA TYR A 94 -2.28 -8.25 8.00
C TYR A 94 -2.05 -7.71 6.59
N GLN A 95 -0.88 -7.13 6.31
CA GLN A 95 -0.49 -6.75 4.95
C GLN A 95 -0.35 -7.96 4.03
N ILE A 96 0.24 -9.07 4.50
CA ILE A 96 0.37 -10.30 3.72
C ILE A 96 -1.02 -10.90 3.42
N LEU A 97 -1.95 -10.85 4.37
CA LEU A 97 -3.33 -11.30 4.17
C LEU A 97 -4.09 -10.50 3.10
N GLU A 98 -3.62 -9.31 2.73
CA GLU A 98 -4.19 -8.51 1.65
C GLU A 98 -3.70 -8.92 0.25
N TRP A 99 -2.68 -9.79 0.14
CA TRP A 99 -2.11 -10.15 -1.15
C TRP A 99 -2.98 -11.18 -1.89
N ASP A 100 -3.49 -10.79 -3.06
CA ASP A 100 -4.25 -11.67 -3.95
C ASP A 100 -3.47 -12.93 -4.36
N ARG A 101 -2.14 -12.80 -4.47
CA ARG A 101 -1.19 -13.87 -4.78
C ARG A 101 0.10 -13.64 -4.00
N ALA A 102 0.59 -14.70 -3.38
CA ALA A 102 1.84 -14.70 -2.63
C ALA A 102 2.59 -16.02 -2.85
N GLY A 103 3.91 -15.92 -3.05
CA GLY A 103 4.81 -17.07 -2.97
C GLY A 103 5.30 -17.24 -1.54
N TYR A 104 5.45 -18.49 -1.09
CA TYR A 104 5.87 -18.83 0.27
C TYR A 104 7.06 -19.79 0.20
N GLU A 105 8.14 -19.47 0.91
CA GLU A 105 9.33 -20.31 1.04
C GLU A 105 9.70 -20.42 2.53
N VAL A 106 9.72 -21.65 3.05
CA VAL A 106 10.15 -21.92 4.43
C VAL A 106 11.64 -22.22 4.43
N ARG A 107 12.38 -21.58 5.34
CA ARG A 107 13.81 -21.79 5.57
C ARG A 107 14.04 -22.19 7.03
N GLU A 108 14.73 -23.29 7.25
CA GLU A 108 14.91 -23.86 8.59
C GLU A 108 16.38 -23.97 8.98
N GLY A 109 16.64 -23.99 10.30
CA GLY A 109 17.97 -24.25 10.85
C GLY A 109 19.02 -23.25 10.36
N SER A 110 20.06 -23.73 9.68
CA SER A 110 21.13 -22.87 9.17
C SER A 110 20.74 -22.04 7.95
N GLU A 111 19.64 -22.38 7.26
CA GLU A 111 19.14 -21.64 6.10
C GLU A 111 18.17 -20.53 6.47
N ALA A 112 17.65 -20.55 7.71
CA ALA A 112 16.75 -19.53 8.22
C ALA A 112 17.38 -18.14 8.12
N THR A 113 16.62 -17.17 7.61
CA THR A 113 17.09 -15.78 7.51
C THR A 113 17.36 -15.26 8.93
N PRO A 114 18.60 -14.89 9.24
CA PRO A 114 18.96 -14.53 10.61
C PRO A 114 18.28 -13.22 11.02
N LEU A 115 17.67 -13.22 12.20
CA LEU A 115 17.17 -12.02 12.85
C LEU A 115 18.36 -11.22 13.41
N ARG A 116 18.99 -10.40 12.57
CA ARG A 116 20.27 -9.72 12.89
C ARG A 116 20.14 -8.43 13.70
N PHE A 117 18.94 -7.87 13.78
CA PHE A 117 18.72 -6.49 14.23
C PHE A 117 17.65 -6.36 15.31
N VAL A 118 17.33 -7.44 16.01
CA VAL A 118 16.35 -7.41 17.10
C VAL A 118 16.85 -8.25 18.26
N HIS A 119 16.98 -7.63 19.42
CA HIS A 119 17.31 -8.35 20.64
C HIS A 119 16.11 -9.23 21.07
N PRO A 120 16.29 -10.52 21.40
CA PRO A 120 15.18 -11.45 21.64
C PRO A 120 14.22 -11.04 22.76
N GLU A 121 14.66 -10.25 23.73
CA GLU A 121 13.83 -9.80 24.85
C GLU A 121 12.75 -8.78 24.45
N PHE A 122 12.93 -8.10 23.31
CA PHE A 122 11.96 -7.13 22.80
C PHE A 122 10.95 -7.76 21.83
N LEU A 123 11.05 -9.06 21.58
CA LEU A 123 10.12 -9.76 20.73
C LEU A 123 8.81 -10.06 21.47
N PRO A 124 7.65 -9.99 20.80
CA PRO A 124 6.34 -10.32 21.36
C PRO A 124 6.13 -11.84 21.51
N MET A 125 7.06 -12.54 22.17
CA MET A 125 7.11 -14.01 22.26
C MET A 125 5.91 -14.66 22.94
N GLN A 126 5.11 -13.88 23.68
CA GLN A 126 3.97 -14.36 24.45
C GLN A 126 2.64 -14.25 23.69
N TYR A 127 2.65 -13.64 22.50
CA TYR A 127 1.44 -13.40 21.73
C TYR A 127 1.20 -14.50 20.70
N ASP A 128 0.01 -15.09 20.70
CA ASP A 128 -0.38 -16.11 19.72
C ASP A 128 -0.93 -15.46 18.44
N TRP A 129 0.00 -15.06 17.56
CA TRP A 129 -0.35 -14.44 16.28
C TRP A 129 -1.12 -15.38 15.35
N LEU A 130 -0.87 -16.69 15.41
CA LEU A 130 -1.55 -17.65 14.54
C LEU A 130 -3.02 -17.77 14.92
N ALA A 131 -3.31 -17.89 16.23
CA ALA A 131 -4.68 -17.88 16.72
C ALA A 131 -5.40 -16.56 16.39
N GLU A 132 -4.74 -15.41 16.51
CA GLU A 132 -5.34 -14.14 16.10
C GLU A 132 -5.71 -14.14 14.62
N VAL A 133 -4.79 -14.54 13.74
CA VAL A 133 -5.03 -14.58 12.29
C VAL A 133 -6.15 -15.56 11.93
N GLU A 134 -6.21 -16.74 12.57
CA GLU A 134 -7.28 -17.70 12.35
C GLU A 134 -8.65 -17.13 12.75
N GLN A 135 -8.71 -16.43 13.89
CA GLN A 135 -9.94 -15.85 14.39
C GLN A 135 -10.39 -14.62 13.58
N CYS A 136 -9.45 -13.78 13.17
CA CYS A 136 -9.73 -12.43 12.65
C CYS A 136 -9.55 -12.31 11.13
N GLY A 137 -8.82 -13.22 10.50
CA GLY A 137 -8.41 -13.13 9.10
C GLY A 137 -9.58 -13.09 8.11
N ALA A 138 -10.67 -13.81 8.40
CA ALA A 138 -11.87 -13.79 7.55
C ALA A 138 -12.57 -12.43 7.52
N GLU A 139 -12.55 -11.69 8.64
CA GLU A 139 -13.15 -10.35 8.74
C GLU A 139 -12.22 -9.27 8.13
N TRP A 140 -10.91 -9.52 8.11
CA TRP A 140 -9.91 -8.54 7.71
C TRP A 140 -10.15 -7.95 6.32
N GLY A 141 -10.50 -8.77 5.33
CA GLY A 141 -10.82 -8.28 3.98
C GLY A 141 -11.95 -7.25 3.97
N THR A 142 -12.97 -7.42 4.81
CA THR A 142 -14.10 -6.48 4.92
C THR A 142 -13.70 -5.19 5.63
N ILE A 143 -12.96 -5.31 6.74
CA ILE A 143 -12.40 -4.15 7.46
C ILE A 143 -11.54 -3.33 6.50
N ARG A 144 -10.65 -4.01 5.75
CA ARG A 144 -9.76 -3.37 4.81
C ARG A 144 -10.49 -2.69 3.67
N GLN A 145 -11.58 -3.24 3.15
CA GLN A 145 -12.37 -2.57 2.11
C GLN A 145 -13.06 -1.28 2.58
N LYS A 146 -13.28 -1.12 3.88
CA LYS A 146 -13.95 0.05 4.45
C LYS A 146 -12.95 1.11 4.93
N VAL A 147 -11.96 0.66 5.69
CA VAL A 147 -10.93 1.49 6.31
C VAL A 147 -9.83 1.85 5.32
N GLY A 148 -9.62 0.97 4.33
CA GLY A 148 -8.61 1.03 3.29
C GLY A 148 -7.22 1.31 3.81
N SER A 149 -6.37 1.95 3.01
CA SER A 149 -4.92 1.98 3.22
C SER A 149 -4.51 2.44 4.62
N ALA A 150 -3.50 1.78 5.21
CA ALA A 150 -2.89 2.21 6.47
C ALA A 150 -2.23 3.61 6.33
N ARG A 151 -1.96 4.06 5.10
CA ARG A 151 -1.48 5.41 4.79
C ARG A 151 -2.59 6.43 4.60
N ALA A 152 -3.86 6.01 4.61
CA ALA A 152 -4.98 6.93 4.44
C ALA A 152 -5.02 7.93 5.59
N ILE A 153 -5.22 9.20 5.26
CA ILE A 153 -5.43 10.26 6.24
C ILE A 153 -6.92 10.41 6.48
N LEU A 154 -7.32 10.42 7.75
CA LEU A 154 -8.70 10.54 8.16
C LEU A 154 -8.93 11.90 8.81
N LYS A 155 -10.09 12.48 8.56
CA LYS A 155 -10.62 13.68 9.21
C LYS A 155 -11.88 13.34 9.99
N ARG A 156 -12.27 14.22 10.91
CA ARG A 156 -13.58 14.10 11.56
C ARG A 156 -14.70 14.16 10.51
N GLY A 157 -15.68 13.30 10.68
CA GLY A 157 -16.80 13.16 9.77
C GLY A 157 -17.85 14.26 9.98
N PRO A 158 -18.85 14.32 9.10
CA PRO A 158 -19.89 15.35 9.15
C PRO A 158 -20.92 15.14 10.27
N ASN A 159 -21.03 13.92 10.80
CA ASN A 159 -21.99 13.64 11.86
C ASN A 159 -21.48 14.20 13.20
N PRO A 160 -22.36 14.80 14.02
CA PRO A 160 -21.99 15.25 15.35
C PRO A 160 -21.55 14.06 16.20
N GLU A 161 -20.64 14.32 17.14
CA GLU A 161 -20.23 13.31 18.10
C GLU A 161 -21.44 12.87 18.94
N PRO A 162 -21.67 11.55 19.06
CA PRO A 162 -22.75 11.04 19.89
C PRO A 162 -22.47 11.36 21.36
N GLU A 163 -23.51 11.52 22.16
CA GLU A 163 -23.38 11.77 23.61
C GLU A 163 -22.58 10.67 24.32
N THR A 164 -22.65 9.43 23.81
CA THR A 164 -21.94 8.28 24.35
C THR A 164 -21.02 7.66 23.29
N LEU A 165 -19.72 7.91 23.41
CA LEU A 165 -18.66 7.13 22.75
C LEU A 165 -18.15 6.06 23.71
N THR A 166 -17.82 4.89 23.17
CA THR A 166 -17.03 3.92 23.94
C THR A 166 -15.63 4.48 24.24
N PRO A 167 -14.94 4.01 25.30
CA PRO A 167 -13.59 4.49 25.60
C PRO A 167 -12.60 4.30 24.43
N GLN A 168 -12.76 3.24 23.64
CA GLN A 168 -11.92 2.96 22.48
C GLN A 168 -12.21 3.90 21.30
N GLU A 169 -13.49 4.14 20.99
CA GLU A 169 -13.88 5.12 19.96
C GLU A 169 -13.38 6.51 20.32
N LYS A 170 -13.59 6.95 21.57
CA LYS A 170 -13.11 8.27 22.02
C LYS A 170 -11.60 8.38 21.86
N LYS A 171 -10.86 7.36 22.30
CA LYS A 171 -9.39 7.33 22.19
C LYS A 171 -8.91 7.48 20.75
N LEU A 172 -9.51 6.77 19.81
CA LEU A 172 -9.14 6.87 18.39
C LEU A 172 -9.60 8.19 17.78
N LEU A 173 -10.83 8.62 18.05
CA LEU A 173 -11.39 9.87 17.51
C LEU A 173 -10.57 11.10 17.95
N ASP A 174 -10.08 11.12 19.17
CA ASP A 174 -9.21 12.18 19.71
C ASP A 174 -7.86 12.28 18.97
N LEU A 175 -7.42 11.22 18.29
CA LEU A 175 -6.21 11.19 17.47
C LEU A 175 -6.46 11.59 15.99
N VAL A 176 -7.72 11.64 15.54
CA VAL A 176 -8.10 11.98 14.17
C VAL A 176 -8.07 13.49 13.97
N ASP A 177 -7.00 14.00 13.37
CA ASP A 177 -6.73 15.43 13.18
C ASP A 177 -6.69 15.89 11.71
N GLY A 178 -6.95 14.98 10.75
CA GLY A 178 -6.86 15.30 9.32
C GLY A 178 -5.43 15.40 8.80
N LYS A 179 -4.41 14.99 9.56
CA LYS A 179 -3.00 15.04 9.15
C LYS A 179 -2.29 13.71 9.30
N ARG A 180 -2.53 13.00 10.40
CA ARG A 180 -1.88 11.71 10.65
C ARG A 180 -2.46 10.60 9.77
N PRO A 181 -1.61 9.72 9.19
CA PRO A 181 -2.09 8.51 8.54
C PRO A 181 -2.68 7.56 9.58
N LEU A 182 -3.61 6.72 9.13
CA LEU A 182 -4.29 5.73 9.96
C LEU A 182 -3.32 4.85 10.75
N ARG A 183 -2.22 4.40 10.14
CA ARG A 183 -1.18 3.59 10.79
C ARG A 183 -0.65 4.27 12.06
N GLU A 184 -0.39 5.57 11.98
CA GLU A 184 0.07 6.35 13.13
C GLU A 184 -1.03 6.50 14.19
N ILE A 185 -2.28 6.74 13.77
CA ILE A 185 -3.42 6.80 14.69
C ILE A 185 -3.54 5.48 15.47
N VAL A 186 -3.41 4.33 14.81
CA VAL A 186 -3.46 3.02 15.47
C VAL A 186 -2.28 2.84 16.42
N LEU A 187 -1.07 3.20 16.01
CA LEU A 187 0.12 3.11 16.87
C LEU A 187 -0.01 4.01 18.12
N TRP A 188 -0.42 5.27 17.96
CA TRP A 188 -0.63 6.21 19.05
C TRP A 188 -1.77 5.79 19.98
N SER A 189 -2.74 5.05 19.47
CA SER A 189 -3.86 4.55 20.26
C SER A 189 -3.43 3.51 21.30
N GLY A 190 -2.25 2.88 21.19
CA GLY A 190 -1.84 1.82 22.11
C GLY A 190 -2.78 0.59 22.08
N MET A 191 -3.68 0.50 21.10
CA MET A 191 -4.62 -0.61 20.96
C MET A 191 -3.97 -1.76 20.19
N ASN A 192 -4.56 -2.95 20.30
CA ASN A 192 -4.26 -4.04 19.38
C ASN A 192 -4.62 -3.59 17.94
N PHE A 193 -3.77 -3.97 16.98
CA PHE A 193 -3.84 -3.51 15.60
C PHE A 193 -5.20 -3.80 14.95
N PHE A 194 -5.67 -5.05 15.04
CA PHE A 194 -6.96 -5.45 14.47
C PHE A 194 -8.12 -4.77 15.18
N ALA A 195 -8.11 -4.74 16.52
CA ALA A 195 -9.15 -4.10 17.31
C ALA A 195 -9.32 -2.62 16.97
N ALA A 196 -8.21 -1.90 16.78
CA ALA A 196 -8.26 -0.50 16.37
C ALA A 196 -8.91 -0.33 14.99
N HIS A 197 -8.50 -1.11 14.00
CA HIS A 197 -9.10 -1.05 12.65
C HIS A 197 -10.60 -1.41 12.68
N LYS A 198 -11.01 -2.35 13.52
CA LYS A 198 -12.42 -2.69 13.72
C LYS A 198 -13.22 -1.51 14.30
N VAL A 199 -12.68 -0.81 15.30
CA VAL A 199 -13.31 0.40 15.84
C VAL A 199 -13.35 1.53 14.80
N MET A 200 -12.27 1.73 14.04
CA MET A 200 -12.23 2.71 12.94
C MET A 200 -13.29 2.41 11.87
N THR A 201 -13.52 1.12 11.56
CA THR A 201 -14.57 0.67 10.65
C THR A 201 -15.95 1.12 11.14
N SER A 202 -16.25 0.89 12.42
CA SER A 202 -17.52 1.30 13.03
C SER A 202 -17.71 2.82 12.99
N MET A 203 -16.65 3.59 13.26
CA MET A 203 -16.71 5.05 13.19
C MET A 203 -16.89 5.56 11.75
N LEU A 204 -16.31 4.90 10.75
CA LEU A 204 -16.53 5.20 9.32
C LEU A 204 -17.98 4.90 8.91
N ASP A 205 -18.52 3.75 9.31
CA ASP A 205 -19.92 3.37 9.01
C ASP A 205 -20.92 4.39 9.59
N ARG A 206 -20.59 4.97 10.75
CA ARG A 206 -21.37 6.02 11.42
C ARG A 206 -21.05 7.43 10.95
N MET A 207 -20.12 7.60 10.00
CA MET A 207 -19.62 8.87 9.50
C MET A 207 -19.11 9.83 10.60
N LEU A 208 -18.54 9.28 11.68
CA LEU A 208 -17.84 10.03 12.73
C LEU A 208 -16.43 10.43 12.29
N VAL A 209 -15.86 9.64 11.37
CA VAL A 209 -14.62 9.93 10.66
C VAL A 209 -14.85 9.74 9.17
N SER A 210 -14.04 10.38 8.35
CA SER A 210 -14.07 10.22 6.89
C SER A 210 -12.67 10.37 6.31
N PRO A 211 -12.37 9.75 5.16
CA PRO A 211 -11.12 9.99 4.44
C PRO A 211 -10.96 11.46 4.04
N LEU A 212 -9.76 12.02 4.16
CA LEU A 212 -9.47 13.43 3.84
C LEU A 212 -9.79 13.74 2.37
N ASP A 213 -9.32 12.89 1.45
CA ASP A 213 -9.39 13.07 0.00
C ASP A 213 -10.73 12.63 -0.60
N GLY A 214 -11.70 12.24 0.22
CA GLY A 214 -12.97 11.70 -0.26
C GLY A 214 -12.86 10.36 -1.01
N GLU A 215 -11.66 9.83 -1.20
CA GLU A 215 -11.41 8.43 -1.58
C GLU A 215 -11.99 7.54 -0.49
N ARG A 216 -13.04 6.75 -0.78
CA ARG A 216 -13.35 5.59 0.06
C ARG A 216 -12.22 4.60 -0.13
N PRO A 217 -11.43 4.28 0.90
CA PRO A 217 -10.23 3.51 0.72
C PRO A 217 -10.68 2.03 0.66
N GLY A 218 -10.51 1.39 -0.50
CA GLY A 218 -11.14 0.09 -0.84
C GLY A 218 -12.44 0.19 -1.64
N GLY A 219 -12.88 1.41 -1.98
CA GLY A 219 -13.97 1.60 -2.94
C GLY A 219 -13.54 1.16 -4.33
N LYS A 220 -14.30 0.25 -4.95
CA LYS A 220 -14.44 0.26 -6.41
C LYS A 220 -14.56 1.73 -6.85
N PRO A 221 -13.91 2.15 -7.95
CA PRO A 221 -13.94 3.53 -8.40
C PRO A 221 -15.36 4.09 -8.30
N ARG A 222 -15.46 5.29 -7.72
CA ARG A 222 -16.66 5.86 -7.09
C ARG A 222 -17.90 5.91 -8.00
N ASN A 223 -17.75 5.64 -9.29
CA ASN A 223 -18.77 5.06 -10.13
C ASN A 223 -18.05 4.42 -11.34
N MET A 224 -18.02 3.09 -11.47
CA MET A 224 -17.42 2.47 -12.68
C MET A 224 -18.05 3.04 -13.96
N LYS A 225 -19.33 3.42 -13.88
CA LYS A 225 -20.02 4.14 -14.96
C LYS A 225 -19.41 5.50 -15.26
N SER A 226 -18.99 6.29 -14.27
CA SER A 226 -18.37 7.60 -14.54
C SER A 226 -16.98 7.45 -15.16
N ILE A 227 -16.21 6.43 -14.76
CA ILE A 227 -14.92 6.13 -15.43
C ILE A 227 -15.17 5.72 -16.88
N GLN A 228 -16.12 4.82 -17.12
CA GLN A 228 -16.49 4.42 -18.48
C GLN A 228 -17.00 5.60 -19.31
N GLU A 229 -17.82 6.49 -18.74
CA GLU A 229 -18.30 7.72 -19.40
C GLU A 229 -17.15 8.67 -19.76
N LEU A 230 -16.16 8.83 -18.86
CA LEU A 230 -14.97 9.62 -19.15
C LEU A 230 -14.12 9.01 -20.25
N MET A 231 -13.88 7.70 -20.19
CA MET A 231 -13.14 6.96 -21.22
C MET A 231 -13.86 7.00 -22.58
N HIS A 232 -15.19 6.98 -22.56
CA HIS A 232 -16.01 7.07 -23.76
C HIS A 232 -15.79 8.39 -24.53
N ASN A 233 -15.34 9.47 -23.88
CA ASN A 233 -14.98 10.71 -24.59
C ASN A 233 -13.82 10.49 -25.58
N VAL A 234 -12.84 9.67 -25.23
CA VAL A 234 -11.71 9.36 -26.14
C VAL A 234 -12.16 8.41 -27.24
N VAL A 235 -13.02 7.43 -26.90
CA VAL A 235 -13.56 6.47 -27.87
C VAL A 235 -14.50 7.14 -28.89
N ARG A 236 -15.05 8.32 -28.58
CA ARG A 236 -15.83 9.15 -29.52
C ARG A 236 -14.97 9.84 -30.58
N LEU A 237 -13.64 9.84 -30.44
CA LEU A 237 -12.80 10.35 -31.51
C LEU A 237 -13.05 9.57 -32.80
N PRO A 238 -13.09 10.26 -33.95
CA PRO A 238 -13.05 9.56 -35.24
C PRO A 238 -11.85 8.62 -35.25
N SER A 239 -12.06 7.38 -35.67
CA SER A 239 -11.05 6.32 -35.73
C SER A 239 -10.61 5.71 -34.40
N ALA A 240 -11.16 6.10 -33.24
CA ALA A 240 -10.85 5.38 -32.00
C ALA A 240 -11.53 4.01 -31.95
N ARG A 241 -10.73 2.98 -31.64
CA ARG A 241 -11.19 1.59 -31.52
C ARG A 241 -11.50 1.22 -30.08
N SER A 242 -10.54 1.50 -29.20
CA SER A 242 -10.61 1.11 -27.80
C SER A 242 -9.81 2.07 -26.92
N ALA A 243 -10.23 2.15 -25.67
CA ALA A 243 -9.51 2.79 -24.59
C ALA A 243 -9.49 1.85 -23.38
N LEU A 244 -8.32 1.72 -22.76
CA LEU A 244 -8.07 0.86 -21.61
C LEU A 244 -7.45 1.70 -20.50
N LEU A 245 -8.02 1.58 -19.31
CA LEU A 245 -7.45 2.15 -18.10
C LEU A 245 -6.85 1.01 -17.29
N VAL A 246 -5.56 1.08 -17.06
CA VAL A 246 -4.75 0.02 -16.45
C VAL A 246 -3.98 0.61 -15.28
N ASP A 247 -3.83 -0.11 -14.18
CA ASP A 247 -2.93 0.32 -13.11
C ASP A 247 -1.44 0.10 -13.49
N ARG A 248 -0.51 0.57 -12.66
CA ARG A 248 0.94 0.33 -12.89
C ARG A 248 1.33 -1.15 -12.79
N GLN A 249 0.46 -2.01 -12.27
CA GLN A 249 0.66 -3.43 -12.08
C GLN A 249 0.16 -4.26 -13.27
N GLY A 250 -0.45 -3.63 -14.28
CA GLY A 250 -1.01 -4.34 -15.44
C GLY A 250 -2.41 -4.90 -15.22
N LYS A 251 -3.07 -4.54 -14.11
CA LYS A 251 -4.47 -4.89 -13.86
C LYS A 251 -5.37 -3.90 -14.59
N MET A 252 -6.28 -4.43 -15.39
CA MET A 252 -7.29 -3.64 -16.07
C MET A 252 -8.29 -3.07 -15.03
N ILE A 253 -8.43 -1.75 -15.01
CA ILE A 253 -9.39 -1.03 -14.17
C ILE A 253 -10.72 -0.88 -14.93
N ALA A 254 -10.65 -0.44 -16.18
CA ALA A 254 -11.81 -0.22 -17.04
C ALA A 254 -11.44 -0.32 -18.53
N GLU A 255 -12.45 -0.59 -19.36
CA GLU A 255 -12.37 -0.67 -20.81
C GLU A 255 -13.55 0.07 -21.43
N SER A 256 -13.33 0.70 -22.58
CA SER A 256 -14.36 1.24 -23.46
C SER A 256 -13.97 0.95 -24.92
N SER A 257 -14.89 0.45 -25.74
CA SER A 257 -14.68 0.20 -27.18
C SER A 257 -15.74 0.91 -28.03
N SER A 258 -15.42 1.19 -29.30
CA SER A 258 -16.36 1.82 -30.24
C SER A 258 -17.28 0.79 -30.93
N THR A 259 -16.87 -0.47 -30.99
CA THR A 259 -17.65 -1.59 -31.53
C THR A 259 -17.75 -2.75 -30.54
N GLU A 260 -18.91 -3.43 -30.53
CA GLU A 260 -19.13 -4.67 -29.73
C GLU A 260 -18.24 -5.82 -30.23
N GLU A 261 -17.82 -5.81 -31.50
CA GLU A 261 -16.94 -6.84 -32.07
C GLU A 261 -15.46 -6.67 -31.70
N SER A 262 -15.04 -5.49 -31.21
CA SER A 262 -13.67 -5.24 -30.72
C SER A 262 -13.50 -5.59 -29.23
N ALA A 263 -14.54 -6.13 -28.57
CA ALA A 263 -14.70 -6.15 -27.12
C ALA A 263 -13.97 -7.28 -26.38
N THR A 264 -12.93 -7.87 -26.96
CA THR A 264 -12.02 -8.74 -26.20
C THR A 264 -10.60 -8.29 -26.41
N VAL A 265 -10.29 -7.08 -25.93
CA VAL A 265 -8.91 -6.77 -25.68
C VAL A 265 -8.48 -7.57 -24.44
N SER A 266 -7.53 -8.48 -24.60
CA SER A 266 -7.18 -9.44 -23.55
C SER A 266 -6.54 -8.72 -22.35
N ALA A 267 -6.74 -9.27 -21.14
CA ALA A 267 -6.02 -8.85 -19.93
C ALA A 267 -4.49 -8.88 -20.10
N GLU A 268 -4.00 -9.62 -21.10
CA GLU A 268 -2.58 -9.66 -21.46
C GLU A 268 -2.10 -8.31 -22.02
N MET A 269 -2.92 -7.58 -22.79
CA MET A 269 -2.55 -6.26 -23.29
C MET A 269 -2.31 -5.26 -22.15
N ALA A 270 -3.15 -5.31 -21.11
CA ALA A 270 -2.98 -4.49 -19.91
C ALA A 270 -1.61 -4.73 -19.25
N SER A 271 -1.20 -6.00 -19.14
CA SER A 271 0.12 -6.37 -18.62
C SER A 271 1.26 -5.90 -19.52
N ILE A 272 1.10 -6.02 -20.85
CA ILE A 272 2.09 -5.56 -21.84
C ILE A 272 2.28 -4.04 -21.74
N PHE A 273 1.21 -3.25 -21.57
CA PHE A 273 1.33 -1.80 -21.43
C PHE A 273 2.06 -1.41 -20.14
N ALA A 274 1.73 -2.04 -19.01
CA ALA A 274 2.42 -1.78 -17.75
C ALA A 274 3.91 -2.11 -17.81
N LEU A 275 4.25 -3.27 -18.40
CA LEU A 275 5.64 -3.68 -18.64
C LEU A 275 6.37 -2.69 -19.57
N THR A 276 5.74 -2.31 -20.69
CA THR A 276 6.33 -1.35 -21.65
C THR A 276 6.69 -0.03 -20.96
N VAL A 277 5.78 0.55 -20.18
CA VAL A 277 6.08 1.80 -19.48
C VAL A 277 7.19 1.61 -18.45
N THR A 278 7.18 0.49 -17.72
CA THR A 278 8.23 0.16 -16.73
C THR A 278 9.60 0.04 -17.39
N ASP A 279 9.69 -0.70 -18.50
CA ASP A 279 10.93 -0.88 -19.25
C ASP A 279 11.44 0.46 -19.77
N PHE A 280 10.58 1.29 -20.35
CA PHE A 280 10.98 2.62 -20.81
C PHE A 280 11.47 3.51 -19.65
N GLU A 281 10.77 3.53 -18.51
CA GLU A 281 11.20 4.31 -17.34
C GLU A 281 12.57 3.85 -16.82
N GLN A 282 12.85 2.54 -16.80
CA GLN A 282 14.14 1.99 -16.38
C GLN A 282 15.29 2.40 -17.32
N HIS A 283 15.05 2.40 -18.63
CA HIS A 283 16.08 2.74 -19.61
C HIS A 283 16.36 4.25 -19.71
N LEU A 284 15.45 5.11 -19.22
CA LEU A 284 15.65 6.56 -19.18
C LEU A 284 16.48 7.05 -17.99
N GLN A 285 16.75 6.23 -16.97
CA GLN A 285 17.41 6.64 -15.71
C GLN A 285 18.91 6.99 -15.83
N VAL A 286 19.43 7.26 -17.03
CA VAL A 286 20.86 7.52 -17.27
C VAL A 286 21.25 9.00 -17.09
N GLU A 287 20.29 9.94 -17.04
CA GLU A 287 20.58 11.36 -16.79
C GLU A 287 19.77 11.91 -15.60
N GLU A 288 20.43 12.65 -14.71
CA GLU A 288 20.02 13.12 -13.37
C GLU A 288 18.79 14.06 -13.32
N GLN A 289 17.97 14.13 -14.37
CA GLN A 289 16.67 14.78 -14.35
C GLN A 289 15.65 13.83 -14.98
N ALA A 290 15.25 12.82 -14.20
CA ALA A 290 14.23 11.85 -14.58
C ALA A 290 12.88 12.55 -14.82
N HIS A 291 12.70 13.08 -16.02
CA HIS A 291 11.39 13.43 -16.53
C HIS A 291 10.56 12.15 -16.56
N LYS A 292 9.55 12.10 -15.69
CA LYS A 292 8.56 11.03 -15.69
C LYS A 292 7.95 10.94 -17.08
N ILE A 293 7.92 9.74 -17.66
CA ILE A 293 7.29 9.54 -18.97
C ILE A 293 5.83 9.97 -18.83
N GLU A 294 5.43 10.98 -19.58
CA GLU A 294 4.03 11.41 -19.62
C GLU A 294 3.25 10.64 -20.68
N GLN A 295 3.88 10.38 -21.84
CA GLN A 295 3.23 9.74 -22.98
C GLN A 295 4.21 8.88 -23.79
N ILE A 296 3.75 7.71 -24.23
CA ILE A 296 4.42 6.87 -25.22
C ILE A 296 3.51 6.79 -26.45
N LEU A 297 4.08 7.01 -27.63
CA LEU A 297 3.38 7.00 -28.91
C LEU A 297 3.92 5.83 -29.74
N VAL A 298 3.04 4.93 -30.16
CA VAL A 298 3.41 3.73 -30.93
C VAL A 298 2.63 3.74 -32.23
N GLU A 299 3.35 3.68 -33.36
CA GLU A 299 2.76 3.48 -34.68
C GLU A 299 3.07 2.05 -35.15
N HIS A 300 2.02 1.29 -35.42
CA HIS A 300 2.11 -0.11 -35.83
C HIS A 300 2.36 -0.23 -37.33
N LYS A 301 2.94 -1.34 -37.78
CA LYS A 301 3.21 -1.59 -39.21
C LYS A 301 1.98 -1.51 -40.11
N MET A 302 0.79 -1.80 -39.57
CA MET A 302 -0.48 -1.72 -40.29
C MET A 302 -1.05 -0.29 -40.35
N GLY A 303 -0.34 0.69 -39.79
CA GLY A 303 -0.72 2.09 -39.73
C GLY A 303 -1.53 2.46 -38.48
N ASN A 304 -2.05 1.49 -37.72
CA ASN A 304 -2.75 1.77 -36.47
C ASN A 304 -1.83 2.50 -35.47
N LYS A 305 -2.43 3.31 -34.61
CA LYS A 305 -1.70 4.12 -33.64
C LYS A 305 -2.16 3.77 -32.23
N THR A 306 -1.22 3.74 -31.30
CA THR A 306 -1.50 3.57 -29.87
C THR A 306 -0.81 4.68 -29.09
N ILE A 307 -1.55 5.34 -28.19
CA ILE A 307 -0.97 6.24 -27.20
C ILE A 307 -1.11 5.61 -25.80
N LEU A 308 -0.04 5.66 -25.02
CA LEU A 308 -0.04 5.34 -23.60
C LEU A 308 0.20 6.64 -22.83
N ALA A 309 -0.83 7.18 -22.17
CA ALA A 309 -0.67 8.32 -21.29
C ALA A 309 -0.51 7.85 -19.84
N VAL A 310 0.53 8.31 -19.16
CA VAL A 310 1.06 7.70 -17.94
C VAL A 310 0.97 8.70 -16.77
N THR A 311 0.52 8.18 -15.63
CA THR A 311 0.50 8.89 -14.33
C THR A 311 1.25 8.04 -13.30
N PRO A 312 1.44 8.54 -12.05
CA PRO A 312 2.00 7.70 -10.98
C PRO A 312 1.24 6.39 -10.71
N ARG A 313 -0.08 6.32 -10.94
CA ARG A 313 -0.89 5.14 -10.55
C ARG A 313 -1.55 4.41 -11.72
N VAL A 314 -1.82 5.09 -12.82
CA VAL A 314 -2.55 4.51 -13.96
C VAL A 314 -1.93 4.84 -15.30
N ILE A 315 -2.25 4.00 -16.29
CA ILE A 315 -1.93 4.13 -17.69
C ILE A 315 -3.26 4.14 -18.45
N LEU A 316 -3.49 5.20 -19.23
CA LEU A 316 -4.58 5.25 -20.20
C LEU A 316 -4.00 4.89 -21.57
N ALA A 317 -4.33 3.70 -22.06
CA ALA A 317 -3.96 3.22 -23.38
C ALA A 317 -5.12 3.43 -24.35
N VAL A 318 -4.86 4.00 -25.52
CA VAL A 318 -5.89 4.27 -26.54
C VAL A 318 -5.40 3.79 -27.89
N GLU A 319 -6.18 2.93 -28.53
CA GLU A 319 -5.91 2.44 -29.90
C GLU A 319 -6.82 3.14 -30.91
N VAL A 320 -6.24 3.61 -31.99
CA VAL A 320 -6.94 4.29 -33.09
C VAL A 320 -6.49 3.79 -34.45
N ASP A 321 -7.34 3.93 -35.47
CA ASP A 321 -6.95 3.68 -36.87
C ASP A 321 -5.90 4.68 -37.36
N ARG A 322 -5.28 4.31 -38.49
CA ARG A 322 -4.22 5.07 -39.17
C ARG A 322 -4.54 6.55 -39.44
N ASP A 323 -5.81 6.85 -39.70
CA ASP A 323 -6.25 8.17 -40.17
C ASP A 323 -6.44 9.17 -39.02
N CYS A 324 -6.22 8.76 -37.76
CA CYS A 324 -6.33 9.65 -36.60
C CYS A 324 -5.15 10.62 -36.50
N ASP A 325 -5.44 11.89 -36.19
CA ASP A 325 -4.43 12.92 -35.95
C ASP A 325 -3.80 12.76 -34.55
N TRP A 326 -2.46 12.75 -34.49
CA TRP A 326 -1.73 12.59 -33.22
C TRP A 326 -1.98 13.75 -32.25
N GLY A 327 -2.14 14.97 -32.74
CA GLY A 327 -2.40 16.15 -31.90
C GLY A 327 -3.76 16.05 -31.21
N LEU A 328 -4.80 15.70 -31.95
CA LEU A 328 -6.14 15.47 -31.43
C LEU A 328 -6.17 14.32 -30.41
N LEU A 329 -5.53 13.19 -30.75
CA LEU A 329 -5.44 12.03 -29.87
C LEU A 329 -4.73 12.38 -28.55
N ARG A 330 -3.60 13.10 -28.61
CA ARG A 330 -2.86 13.55 -27.42
C ARG A 330 -3.71 14.50 -26.57
N LEU A 331 -4.40 15.45 -27.19
CA LEU A 331 -5.22 16.43 -26.47
C LEU A 331 -6.35 15.76 -25.69
N GLU A 332 -7.14 14.91 -26.35
CA GLU A 332 -8.28 14.25 -25.70
C GLU A 332 -7.85 13.18 -24.70
N THR A 333 -6.75 12.45 -24.97
CA THR A 333 -6.18 11.51 -23.99
C THR A 333 -5.72 12.24 -22.73
N SER A 334 -4.99 13.35 -22.86
CA SER A 334 -4.56 14.17 -21.72
C SER A 334 -5.73 14.77 -20.95
N ARG A 335 -6.75 15.28 -21.65
CA ARG A 335 -7.97 15.82 -21.03
C ARG A 335 -8.72 14.74 -20.25
N THR A 336 -8.85 13.55 -20.83
CA THR A 336 -9.53 12.42 -20.19
C THR A 336 -8.74 11.91 -19.00
N LEU A 337 -7.42 11.77 -19.13
CA LEU A 337 -6.55 11.38 -18.03
C LEU A 337 -6.61 12.37 -16.87
N LYS A 338 -6.65 13.68 -17.15
CA LYS A 338 -6.84 14.72 -16.11
C LYS A 338 -8.22 14.65 -15.45
N ALA A 339 -9.28 14.32 -16.20
CA ALA A 339 -10.61 14.13 -15.64
C ALA A 339 -10.71 12.85 -14.79
N LEU A 340 -10.03 11.79 -15.24
CA LEU A 340 -9.89 10.54 -14.50
C LEU A 340 -9.08 10.72 -13.22
N HIS A 341 -8.00 11.51 -13.25
CA HIS A 341 -7.20 11.88 -12.08
C HIS A 341 -8.07 12.44 -10.95
N ASN A 342 -8.96 13.39 -11.27
CA ASN A 342 -9.92 13.95 -10.31
C ASN A 342 -10.93 12.90 -9.76
N HIS A 343 -11.23 11.84 -10.53
CA HIS A 343 -12.17 10.78 -10.13
C HIS A 343 -11.49 9.64 -9.36
N LEU A 344 -10.20 9.42 -9.64
CA LEU A 344 -9.38 8.42 -8.99
C LEU A 344 -8.81 8.92 -7.66
N GLY A 345 -8.91 10.23 -7.36
CA GLY A 345 -8.57 10.81 -6.06
C GLY A 345 -7.09 11.18 -5.91
N GLU A 346 -6.43 11.54 -7.00
CA GLU A 346 -5.04 12.01 -6.97
C GLU A 346 -4.89 13.51 -6.73
#